data_AF-A0A920RN50-F1
#
_entry.id   AF-A0A920RN50-F1
#
_cell.length_a   1.000
_cell.length_b   1.000
_cell.length_c   1.000
_cell.angle_alpha   90.00
_cell.angle_beta   90.00
_cell.angle_gamma   90.00
#
_symmetry.space_group_name_H-M   'P 1'
#
loop_
_entity.id
_entity.type
_entity.pdbx_description
1 polymer ?
#
loop_
_entity_poly.entity_id
_entity_poly.type
_entity_poly.pdbx_seq_one_letter_code
_entity_poly.pdbx_strand_id
1 'polypeptide(L)'
;MGLRRQHHRLGTAQYPVGAPRAPDELSLFATEGYWAGKSMYLRRYSIRTDGFVSMRASLAGGEFVTRPLIFSGNKLVINYSTSAAGGVWVEIQDAAGKPIRGFAQADCHEVFGDEIERVVTWTDAETVSRLASRPIRLRFILKDADLFSFRFR
;
A
#
# COMPACT_ATOMS: atom_id res chain seq x y z
N MET A 1 45.69 22.98 -0.32
CA MET A 1 44.90 22.06 0.53
C MET A 1 43.55 21.85 -0.18
N GLY A 2 43.43 20.78 -0.97
CA GLY A 2 42.35 20.63 -1.96
C GLY A 2 41.08 20.02 -1.37
N LEU A 3 39.95 20.71 -1.54
CA LEU A 3 38.62 20.19 -1.26
C LEU A 3 38.28 19.05 -2.24
N ARG A 4 38.44 17.80 -1.81
CA ARG A 4 37.85 16.65 -2.52
C ARG A 4 36.36 16.62 -2.24
N ARG A 5 35.54 16.83 -3.26
CA ARG A 5 34.11 16.47 -3.25
C ARG A 5 34.00 14.96 -2.98
N GLN A 6 33.30 14.58 -1.92
CA GLN A 6 33.05 13.17 -1.63
C GLN A 6 31.66 12.78 -2.12
N HIS A 7 31.60 11.70 -2.89
CA HIS A 7 30.36 11.11 -3.41
C HIS A 7 29.80 10.14 -2.37
N HIS A 8 28.60 10.41 -1.84
CA HIS A 8 27.77 9.36 -1.25
C HIS A 8 27.29 8.45 -2.38
N ARG A 9 27.69 7.17 -2.38
CA ARG A 9 27.05 6.15 -3.21
C ARG A 9 25.97 5.48 -2.39
N LEU A 10 24.75 6.02 -2.46
CA LEU A 10 23.56 5.22 -2.20
C LEU A 10 23.41 4.26 -3.37
N GLY A 11 23.42 2.96 -3.08
CA GLY A 11 22.99 1.93 -4.03
C GLY A 11 21.57 1.52 -3.66
N THR A 12 20.60 1.81 -4.52
CA THR A 12 19.29 1.17 -4.49
C THR A 12 19.36 -0.04 -5.42
N ALA A 13 18.97 -1.20 -4.91
CA ALA A 13 18.88 -2.40 -5.72
C ALA A 13 17.68 -3.20 -5.24
N GLN A 14 16.86 -3.63 -6.19
CA GLN A 14 15.72 -4.49 -5.94
C GLN A 14 16.23 -5.92 -5.97
N TYR A 15 16.14 -6.62 -4.83
CA TYR A 15 16.58 -8.00 -4.71
C TYR A 15 15.39 -8.87 -4.32
N PRO A 16 15.18 -10.02 -4.97
CA PRO A 16 14.26 -11.02 -4.44
C PRO A 16 14.77 -11.46 -3.06
N VAL A 17 13.89 -11.50 -2.08
CA VAL A 17 14.22 -12.01 -0.75
C VAL A 17 14.57 -13.49 -0.90
N GLY A 18 15.66 -13.96 -0.27
CA GLY A 18 16.15 -15.34 -0.35
C GLY A 18 15.21 -16.43 0.19
N ALA A 19 13.95 -16.09 0.51
CA ALA A 19 12.88 -17.01 0.87
C ALA A 19 11.83 -17.00 -0.25
N PRO A 20 11.47 -18.15 -0.87
CA PRO A 20 10.61 -18.24 -2.07
C PRO A 20 9.20 -17.63 -1.98
N ARG A 21 8.79 -17.08 -0.83
CA ARG A 21 7.46 -16.51 -0.57
C ARG A 21 7.49 -15.13 0.09
N ALA A 22 8.65 -14.56 0.33
CA ALA A 22 8.70 -13.21 0.90
C ALA A 22 8.36 -12.20 -0.21
N PRO A 23 7.46 -11.23 0.08
CA PRO A 23 7.00 -10.29 -0.93
C PRO A 23 8.12 -9.37 -1.40
N ASP A 24 8.00 -8.81 -2.60
CA ASP A 24 9.00 -7.91 -3.16
C ASP A 24 9.22 -6.70 -2.24
N GLU A 25 10.47 -6.46 -1.86
CA GLU A 25 10.90 -5.35 -1.01
C GLU A 25 12.05 -4.57 -1.65
N LEU A 26 12.12 -3.28 -1.35
CA LEU A 26 13.24 -2.43 -1.71
C LEU A 26 14.33 -2.60 -0.65
N SER A 27 15.52 -3.02 -1.08
CA SER A 27 16.69 -3.11 -0.20
C SER A 27 17.54 -1.85 -0.33
N LEU A 28 17.75 -1.16 0.79
CA LEU A 28 18.70 -0.04 0.89
C LEU A 28 19.95 -0.53 1.63
N PHE A 29 21.10 -0.40 0.99
CA PHE A 29 22.39 -0.71 1.61
C PHE A 29 23.08 0.58 2.03
N ALA A 30 23.47 0.67 3.30
CA ALA A 30 24.16 1.83 3.84
C ALA A 30 25.44 1.41 4.56
N THR A 31 26.51 2.17 4.32
CA THR A 31 27.76 2.04 5.07
C THR A 31 27.75 2.97 6.28
N GLU A 32 27.89 2.40 7.47
CA GLU A 32 27.97 3.14 8.74
C GLU A 32 29.38 3.11 9.33
N GLY A 33 29.68 4.08 10.20
CA GLY A 33 30.94 4.14 10.95
C GLY A 33 32.13 4.72 10.18
N TYR A 34 31.94 5.10 8.91
CA TYR A 34 33.04 5.55 8.02
C TYR A 34 33.79 6.80 8.49
N TRP A 35 33.20 7.60 9.38
CA TRP A 35 33.77 8.86 9.87
C TRP A 35 34.21 8.83 11.35
N ALA A 36 33.90 7.75 12.09
CA ALA A 36 33.99 7.73 13.55
C ALA A 36 34.83 6.57 14.14
N GLY A 37 35.45 5.70 13.35
CA GLY A 37 36.20 4.56 13.92
C GLY A 37 37.10 3.78 12.95
N LYS A 38 37.67 2.68 13.47
CA LYS A 38 38.56 1.73 12.75
C LYS A 38 37.81 0.63 11.97
N SER A 39 36.48 0.62 12.04
CA SER A 39 35.63 -0.42 11.45
C SER A 39 34.47 0.20 10.67
N MET A 40 34.10 -0.42 9.56
CA MET A 40 32.92 -0.07 8.77
C MET A 40 31.89 -1.19 8.84
N TYR A 41 30.62 -0.82 8.92
CA TYR A 41 29.50 -1.76 8.86
C TYR A 41 28.72 -1.53 7.58
N LEU A 42 28.37 -2.61 6.87
CA LEU A 42 27.38 -2.58 5.80
C LEU A 42 26.05 -3.05 6.38
N ARG A 43 25.04 -2.18 6.39
CA ARG A 43 23.68 -2.53 6.80
C ARG A 43 22.76 -2.63 5.59
N ARG A 44 21.85 -3.59 5.63
CA ARG A 44 20.70 -3.70 4.72
C ARG A 44 19.45 -3.30 5.47
N TYR A 45 18.73 -2.32 4.94
CA TYR A 45 17.38 -1.97 5.35
C TYR A 45 16.41 -2.49 4.30
N SER A 46 15.26 -2.98 4.76
CA SER A 46 14.17 -3.41 3.90
C SER A 46 13.03 -2.40 3.99
N ILE A 47 12.52 -1.97 2.83
CA ILE A 47 11.40 -1.07 2.71
C ILE A 47 10.33 -1.77 1.87
N ARG A 48 9.10 -1.75 2.36
CA ARG A 48 7.94 -2.29 1.65
C ARG A 48 7.75 -1.57 0.31
N THR A 49 7.45 -2.31 -0.75
CA THR A 49 7.10 -1.70 -2.06
C THR A 49 5.88 -0.80 -1.90
N ASP A 50 5.93 0.41 -2.47
CA ASP A 50 4.98 1.53 -2.24
C ASP A 50 4.80 1.94 -0.76
N GLY A 51 5.65 1.46 0.16
CA GLY A 51 5.49 1.60 1.61
C GLY A 51 6.08 2.87 2.23
N PHE A 52 6.38 3.89 1.43
CA PHE A 52 7.06 5.10 1.92
C PHE A 52 6.14 6.05 2.70
N VAL A 53 4.87 6.12 2.32
CA VAL A 53 3.84 6.98 2.93
C VAL A 53 2.53 6.19 2.96
N SER A 54 1.75 6.36 4.02
CA SER A 54 0.43 5.74 4.17
C SER A 54 -0.67 6.76 4.48
N MET A 55 -1.89 6.42 4.08
CA MET A 55 -3.10 6.93 4.71
C MET A 55 -3.34 6.11 5.97
N ARG A 56 -3.21 6.74 7.14
CA ARG A 56 -3.28 6.08 8.45
C ARG A 56 -4.55 6.45 9.21
N ALA A 57 -5.18 5.48 9.84
CA ALA A 57 -6.22 5.69 10.84
C ALA A 57 -5.86 5.01 12.17
N SER A 58 -6.21 5.65 13.29
CA SER A 58 -6.09 5.03 14.62
C SER A 58 -7.24 4.06 14.87
N LEU A 59 -7.28 3.44 16.05
CA LEU A 59 -8.38 2.56 16.47
C LEU A 59 -9.75 3.27 16.53
N ALA A 60 -9.77 4.59 16.66
CA ALA A 60 -11.01 5.39 16.55
C ALA A 60 -11.62 5.35 15.14
N GLY A 61 -10.82 4.93 14.14
CA GLY A 61 -11.21 4.86 12.75
C GLY A 61 -10.98 6.17 12.00
N GLY A 62 -11.14 6.10 10.69
CA GLY A 62 -11.05 7.22 9.78
C GLY A 62 -11.45 6.78 8.37
N GLU A 63 -11.76 7.75 7.52
CA GLU A 63 -12.17 7.49 6.16
C GLU A 63 -11.67 8.57 5.21
N PHE A 64 -11.55 8.21 3.94
CA PHE A 64 -11.34 9.18 2.88
C PHE A 64 -12.00 8.72 1.60
N VAL A 65 -12.28 9.67 0.71
CA VAL A 65 -12.90 9.41 -0.59
C VAL A 65 -12.02 9.95 -1.70
N THR A 66 -11.80 9.16 -2.74
CA THR A 66 -11.04 9.60 -3.91
C THR A 66 -11.82 10.65 -4.71
N ARG A 67 -11.10 11.43 -5.52
CA ARG A 67 -11.74 12.11 -6.65
C ARG A 67 -12.32 11.07 -7.61
N PRO A 68 -13.35 11.41 -8.40
CA PRO A 68 -13.85 10.53 -9.44
C PRO A 68 -12.72 10.04 -10.35
N LEU A 69 -12.68 8.74 -10.59
CA LEU A 69 -11.68 8.09 -11.42
C LEU A 69 -12.36 7.12 -12.39
N ILE A 70 -11.74 6.94 -13.55
CA ILE A 70 -12.09 5.91 -14.52
C ILE A 70 -10.95 4.91 -14.52
N PHE A 71 -11.26 3.62 -14.55
CA PHE A 71 -10.27 2.56 -14.48
C PHE A 71 -10.51 1.50 -15.56
N SER A 72 -9.44 0.76 -15.85
CA SER A 72 -9.43 -0.50 -16.59
C SER A 72 -9.06 -1.63 -15.64
N GLY A 73 -9.53 -2.84 -15.94
CA GLY A 73 -9.30 -4.03 -15.12
C GLY A 73 -10.58 -4.59 -14.49
N ASN A 74 -10.44 -5.70 -13.77
CA ASN A 74 -11.54 -6.39 -13.11
C ASN A 74 -11.34 -6.60 -11.60
N LYS A 75 -10.16 -6.28 -11.05
CA LYS A 75 -9.87 -6.42 -9.62
C LYS A 75 -9.33 -5.12 -9.03
N LEU A 76 -9.81 -4.77 -7.84
CA LEU A 76 -9.18 -3.75 -7.00
C LEU A 76 -8.17 -4.45 -6.08
N VAL A 77 -6.92 -4.02 -6.14
CA VAL A 77 -5.83 -4.55 -5.31
C VAL A 77 -5.30 -3.44 -4.42
N ILE A 78 -5.11 -3.74 -3.14
CA ILE A 78 -4.58 -2.81 -2.15
C ILE A 78 -3.30 -3.33 -1.51
N ASN A 79 -2.49 -2.38 -1.07
CA ASN A 79 -1.31 -2.56 -0.28
C ASN A 79 -1.56 -1.93 1.09
N TYR A 80 -1.61 -2.73 2.14
CA TYR A 80 -2.05 -2.28 3.47
C TYR A 80 -1.39 -3.05 4.62
N SER A 81 -1.46 -2.49 5.82
CA SER A 81 -1.08 -3.14 7.07
C SER A 81 -2.09 -2.76 8.16
N THR A 82 -2.57 -3.72 8.94
CA THR A 82 -3.46 -3.48 10.09
C THR A 82 -2.90 -4.11 11.36
N SER A 83 -3.36 -3.62 12.51
CA SER A 83 -3.22 -4.37 13.75
C SER A 83 -4.18 -5.56 13.79
N ALA A 84 -4.05 -6.41 14.83
CA ALA A 84 -4.93 -7.56 15.06
C ALA A 84 -6.41 -7.18 15.33
N ALA A 85 -6.67 -5.95 15.79
CA ALA A 85 -8.02 -5.42 16.01
C ALA A 85 -8.43 -4.38 14.94
N GLY A 86 -7.57 -4.18 13.94
CA GLY A 86 -7.74 -3.23 12.86
C GLY A 86 -8.29 -3.89 11.59
N GLY A 87 -8.77 -3.05 10.68
CA GLY A 87 -9.40 -3.49 9.44
C GLY A 87 -9.51 -2.36 8.42
N VAL A 88 -9.64 -2.77 7.17
CA VAL A 88 -9.87 -1.93 6.00
C VAL A 88 -11.12 -2.41 5.29
N TRP A 89 -11.98 -1.46 4.92
CA TRP A 89 -13.14 -1.68 4.05
C TRP A 89 -13.09 -0.70 2.89
N VAL A 90 -13.62 -1.12 1.75
CA VAL A 90 -13.73 -0.28 0.56
C VAL A 90 -15.16 -0.29 0.06
N GLU A 91 -15.73 0.91 -0.02
CA GLU A 91 -16.98 1.15 -0.71
C GLU A 91 -16.72 1.77 -2.07
N ILE A 92 -17.46 1.31 -3.09
CA ILE A 92 -17.45 1.92 -4.41
C ILE A 92 -18.73 2.72 -4.61
N GLN A 93 -18.55 4.02 -4.89
CA GLN A 93 -19.62 4.97 -5.13
C GLN A 93 -19.66 5.37 -6.60
N ASP A 94 -20.83 5.83 -7.06
CA ASP A 94 -20.94 6.51 -8.34
C ASP A 94 -20.29 7.92 -8.32
N ALA A 95 -20.29 8.60 -9.46
CA ALA A 95 -19.72 9.94 -9.57
C ALA A 95 -20.37 10.98 -8.63
N ALA A 96 -21.65 10.76 -8.27
CA ALA A 96 -22.42 11.60 -7.35
C ALA A 96 -22.18 11.26 -5.87
N GLY A 97 -21.40 10.22 -5.56
CA GLY A 97 -21.09 9.79 -4.20
C GLY A 97 -22.13 8.83 -3.61
N LYS A 98 -23.02 8.26 -4.43
CA LYS A 98 -23.99 7.26 -3.96
C LYS A 98 -23.34 5.86 -3.99
N PRO A 99 -23.44 5.06 -2.91
CA PRO A 99 -22.94 3.69 -2.89
C PRO A 99 -23.57 2.85 -4.01
N ILE A 100 -22.76 2.08 -4.72
CA ILE A 100 -23.22 1.16 -5.76
C ILE A 100 -23.62 -0.16 -5.11
N ARG A 101 -24.82 -0.67 -5.43
CA ARG A 101 -25.36 -1.91 -4.88
C ARG A 101 -24.41 -3.10 -5.07
N GLY A 102 -24.09 -3.83 -4.00
CA GLY A 102 -23.13 -4.94 -4.01
C GLY A 102 -21.67 -4.50 -3.91
N PHE A 103 -21.41 -3.21 -3.71
CA PHE A 103 -20.10 -2.63 -3.41
C PHE A 103 -20.18 -1.61 -2.27
N ALA A 104 -21.23 -1.66 -1.44
CA ALA A 104 -21.33 -0.82 -0.26
C ALA A 104 -20.34 -1.29 0.82
N GLN A 105 -20.04 -0.44 1.81
CA GLN A 105 -19.19 -0.85 2.95
C GLN A 105 -19.71 -2.14 3.62
N ALA A 106 -21.03 -2.26 3.79
CA ALA A 106 -21.66 -3.43 4.39
C ALA A 106 -21.50 -4.72 3.56
N ASP A 107 -21.28 -4.58 2.26
CA ASP A 107 -21.04 -5.70 1.35
C ASP A 107 -19.54 -6.05 1.30
N CYS A 108 -18.65 -5.19 1.78
CA CYS A 108 -17.20 -5.39 1.69
C CYS A 108 -16.74 -6.39 2.76
N HIS A 109 -15.99 -7.40 2.35
CA HIS A 109 -15.29 -8.25 3.31
C HIS A 109 -14.21 -7.43 4.02
N GLU A 110 -14.09 -7.62 5.33
CA GLU A 110 -13.04 -6.99 6.13
C GLU A 110 -11.66 -7.44 5.65
N VAL A 111 -10.79 -6.47 5.42
CA VAL A 111 -9.40 -6.70 5.02
C VAL A 111 -8.49 -6.38 6.19
N PHE A 112 -7.78 -7.38 6.70
CA PHE A 112 -6.89 -7.27 7.87
C PHE A 112 -5.59 -8.06 7.63
N GLY A 113 -4.54 -7.76 8.39
CA GLY A 113 -3.21 -8.34 8.21
C GLY A 113 -2.25 -7.40 7.48
N ASP A 114 -1.22 -7.97 6.86
CA ASP A 114 -0.13 -7.21 6.24
C ASP A 114 0.24 -7.78 4.86
N GLU A 115 -0.30 -7.21 3.79
CA GLU A 115 -0.15 -7.72 2.43
C GLU A 115 0.11 -6.61 1.40
N ILE A 116 1.15 -6.78 0.57
CA ILE A 116 1.48 -5.84 -0.52
C ILE A 116 0.45 -5.91 -1.65
N GLU A 117 -0.21 -7.07 -1.83
CA GLU A 117 -1.16 -7.31 -2.92
C GLU A 117 -2.39 -8.09 -2.46
N ARG A 118 -3.36 -7.40 -1.87
CA ARG A 118 -4.64 -8.01 -1.50
C ARG A 118 -5.76 -7.58 -2.44
N VAL A 119 -6.46 -8.56 -3.03
CA VAL A 119 -7.68 -8.29 -3.79
C VAL A 119 -8.81 -7.99 -2.80
N VAL A 120 -9.48 -6.86 -3.01
CA VAL A 120 -10.70 -6.51 -2.26
C VAL A 120 -11.88 -7.25 -2.88
N THR A 121 -12.71 -7.86 -2.03
CA THR A 121 -13.89 -8.61 -2.43
C THR A 121 -15.12 -8.15 -1.66
N TRP A 122 -16.28 -8.33 -2.29
CA TRP A 122 -17.58 -8.03 -1.70
C TRP A 122 -18.47 -9.27 -1.77
N THR A 123 -19.43 -9.38 -0.86
CA THR A 123 -20.32 -10.55 -0.70
C THR A 123 -20.95 -10.99 -2.02
N ASP A 124 -21.50 -10.04 -2.79
CA ASP A 124 -22.19 -10.32 -4.05
C ASP A 124 -21.32 -10.05 -5.29
N ALA A 125 -20.05 -9.72 -5.12
CA ALA A 125 -19.16 -9.34 -6.22
C ALA A 125 -17.68 -9.64 -5.94
N GLU A 126 -17.15 -10.64 -6.65
CA GLU A 126 -15.71 -10.95 -6.66
C GLU A 126 -14.91 -10.07 -7.62
N THR A 127 -15.58 -9.37 -8.56
CA THR A 127 -14.92 -8.51 -9.55
C THR A 127 -15.61 -7.16 -9.69
N VAL A 128 -14.82 -6.15 -10.07
CA VAL A 128 -15.28 -4.78 -10.36
C VAL A 128 -15.49 -4.53 -11.86
N SER A 129 -15.39 -5.58 -12.68
CA SER A 129 -15.48 -5.52 -14.16
C SER A 129 -16.69 -4.73 -14.67
N ARG A 130 -17.87 -4.89 -14.04
CA ARG A 130 -19.12 -4.18 -14.39
C ARG A 130 -19.07 -2.65 -14.18
N LEU A 131 -18.06 -2.16 -13.49
CA LEU A 131 -17.83 -0.73 -13.23
C LEU A 131 -16.71 -0.13 -14.08
N ALA A 132 -15.99 -0.94 -14.86
CA ALA A 132 -14.91 -0.47 -15.71
C ALA A 132 -15.42 0.57 -16.72
N SER A 133 -14.56 1.52 -17.10
CA SER A 133 -14.89 2.62 -18.02
C SER A 133 -15.99 3.58 -17.54
N ARG A 134 -16.42 3.49 -16.28
CA ARG A 134 -17.38 4.43 -15.66
C ARG A 134 -16.69 5.26 -14.58
N PRO A 135 -17.04 6.55 -14.43
CA PRO A 135 -16.51 7.36 -13.33
C PRO A 135 -17.07 6.86 -12.00
N ILE A 136 -16.17 6.44 -11.12
CA ILE A 136 -16.47 5.96 -9.76
C ILE A 136 -15.65 6.73 -8.73
N ARG A 137 -16.07 6.66 -7.47
CA ARG A 137 -15.25 7.09 -6.31
C ARG A 137 -15.01 5.89 -5.42
N LEU A 138 -13.82 5.81 -4.83
CA LEU A 138 -13.51 4.83 -3.79
C LEU A 138 -13.57 5.53 -2.44
N ARG A 139 -14.39 5.01 -1.53
CA ARG A 139 -14.44 5.42 -0.13
C ARG A 139 -13.75 4.33 0.68
N PHE A 140 -12.59 4.66 1.25
CA PHE A 140 -11.86 3.78 2.13
C PHE A 140 -12.24 4.09 3.56
N ILE A 141 -12.56 3.04 4.33
CA ILE A 141 -12.79 3.11 5.76
C ILE A 141 -11.69 2.29 6.42
N LEU A 142 -10.98 2.91 7.34
CA LEU A 142 -9.80 2.38 8.00
C LEU A 142 -10.02 2.38 9.50
N LYS A 143 -9.54 1.34 10.18
CA LYS A 143 -9.48 1.28 11.63
C LYS A 143 -8.18 0.63 12.04
N ASP A 144 -7.36 1.35 12.80
CA ASP A 144 -6.02 0.92 13.21
C ASP A 144 -5.22 0.28 12.07
N ALA A 145 -5.12 1.03 10.98
CA ALA A 145 -4.65 0.55 9.69
C ALA A 145 -3.89 1.63 8.92
N ASP A 146 -2.94 1.17 8.12
CA ASP A 146 -2.16 1.92 7.14
C ASP A 146 -2.50 1.40 5.74
N LEU A 147 -2.96 2.28 4.85
CA LEU A 147 -3.14 2.01 3.43
C LEU A 147 -2.04 2.74 2.64
N PHE A 148 -1.20 1.99 1.93
CA PHE A 148 -0.04 2.51 1.21
C PHE A 148 -0.37 2.81 -0.26
N SER A 149 -1.02 1.87 -0.95
CA SER A 149 -1.40 2.03 -2.35
C SER A 149 -2.63 1.21 -2.72
N PHE A 150 -3.28 1.60 -3.82
CA PHE A 150 -4.36 0.84 -4.45
C PHE A 150 -4.25 0.95 -5.97
N ARG A 151 -4.68 -0.09 -6.69
CA ARG A 151 -4.71 -0.11 -8.15
C ARG A 151 -5.76 -1.06 -8.69
N PHE A 152 -6.17 -0.81 -9.93
CA PHE A 152 -6.96 -1.77 -10.69
C PHE A 152 -6.06 -2.63 -11.57
N ARG A 153 -6.37 -3.93 -11.67
CA ARG A 153 -5.73 -4.91 -12.55
C ARG A 153 -6.77 -5.53 -13.47
#